data_AF-A0A7C6HJL7-F1
#
_entry.id   AF-A0A7C6HJL7-F1
#
_cell.length_a   1.000
_cell.length_b   1.000
_cell.length_c   1.000
_cell.angle_alpha   90.00
_cell.angle_beta   90.00
_cell.angle_gamma   90.00
#
_symmetry.space_group_name_H-M   'P 1'
#
loop_
_entity.id
_entity.type
_entity.pdbx_description
1 polymer ?
#
loop_
_entity_poly.entity_id
_entity_poly.type
_entity_poly.pdbx_seq_one_letter_code
_entity_poly.pdbx_strand_id
1 'polypeptide(L)'
;MLESNSNSKKTSRTKTRELVLSALFLAMALALSIFESVLPPPPTPIPLRYGLANVAVMAALLYLSYSSAAFITVGKSLFALSTRGLLAGFTSFSGSIISLLAMIVLLKISKNKVPLLILSVTGALFHNLGQFLIFLLISSVTVSWTFIIALLLLLALATGTISSLILKAIQRPLESWLKHSARFILALLIIPLSLLSLSCSPKDTAPQRQEALKTEYFDTVSRLIAYTDDQKKFDEWSDLMEQRLSELDRKFSIFDDSDSFNNLKDLNEQAGVAAVELDEECLNLLALGIEAEEQTNGKMNIMLGAVTGLWHEARQFSLANPEESWIPSEEDLQEAAKHCDINDLVLDYTAGTAYIKDPAASVDVGAIAKGHALDLIVADLKNAGAENFLLDLGGNIYGSGINMQSNEKWKIGVRNPNKEEEEAVIEVLSVQDMTVTTSGSYERSYTHEGKEYHHLIDPATLHPGTIYKSVSVISPDGSWGDILSTAFFLTEVDSIDAEVSRFENVEALFITVDDERVESEGLGVYLIEP
;
A
#
# COMPACT_ATOMS: atom_id res chain seq x y z
N MET A 1 -37.56 -28.03 52.88
CA MET A 1 -36.12 -27.73 52.72
C MET A 1 -35.36 -28.70 51.80
N LEU A 2 -35.77 -29.95 51.62
CA LEU A 2 -35.10 -30.89 50.70
C LEU A 2 -35.45 -30.67 49.21
N GLU A 3 -36.66 -30.19 48.89
CA GLU A 3 -37.06 -29.85 47.51
C GLU A 3 -36.44 -28.55 46.98
N SER A 4 -36.25 -27.52 47.82
CA SER A 4 -35.60 -26.28 47.39
C SER A 4 -34.11 -26.48 47.09
N ASN A 5 -33.45 -27.40 47.81
CA ASN A 5 -32.04 -27.73 47.61
C ASN A 5 -31.81 -28.63 46.38
N SER A 6 -32.79 -29.46 45.99
CA SER A 6 -32.71 -30.26 44.76
C SER A 6 -32.95 -29.40 43.51
N ASN A 7 -33.90 -28.45 43.56
CA ASN A 7 -34.13 -27.49 42.48
C ASN A 7 -32.96 -26.50 42.31
N SER A 8 -32.37 -26.01 43.41
CA SER A 8 -31.14 -25.20 43.37
C SER A 8 -29.98 -25.95 42.71
N LYS A 9 -29.70 -27.20 43.12
CA LYS A 9 -28.64 -28.03 42.53
C LYS A 9 -28.89 -28.38 41.06
N LYS A 10 -30.14 -28.65 40.68
CA LYS A 10 -30.52 -28.94 39.29
C LYS A 10 -30.34 -27.71 38.40
N THR A 11 -30.71 -26.53 38.90
CA THR A 11 -30.56 -25.22 38.21
C THR A 11 -29.10 -24.78 38.09
N SER A 12 -28.29 -25.01 39.12
CA SER A 12 -26.83 -24.81 39.08
C SER A 12 -26.16 -25.72 38.05
N ARG A 13 -26.53 -27.02 38.01
CA ARG A 13 -26.02 -27.97 37.01
C ARG A 13 -26.33 -27.59 35.57
N THR A 14 -27.53 -27.05 35.30
CA THR A 14 -27.88 -26.55 33.96
C THR A 14 -27.09 -25.31 33.58
N LYS A 15 -26.90 -24.34 34.50
CA LYS A 15 -26.09 -23.15 34.24
C LYS A 15 -24.61 -23.47 33.98
N THR A 16 -24.01 -24.37 34.76
CA THR A 16 -22.62 -24.80 34.53
C THR A 16 -22.47 -25.51 33.19
N ARG A 17 -23.42 -26.37 32.83
CA ARG A 17 -23.42 -27.07 31.54
C ARG A 17 -23.55 -26.07 30.38
N GLU A 18 -24.45 -25.11 30.49
CA GLU A 18 -24.63 -24.06 29.47
C GLU A 18 -23.35 -23.23 29.30
N LEU A 19 -22.70 -22.80 30.39
CA LEU A 19 -21.43 -22.07 30.34
C LEU A 19 -20.34 -22.87 29.61
N VAL A 20 -20.17 -24.14 29.95
CA VAL A 20 -19.17 -25.01 29.32
C VAL A 20 -19.43 -25.19 27.83
N LEU A 21 -20.69 -25.37 27.44
CA LEU A 21 -21.08 -25.51 26.04
C LEU A 21 -20.89 -24.21 25.25
N SER A 22 -21.17 -23.07 25.86
CA SER A 22 -20.90 -21.75 25.28
C SER A 22 -19.41 -21.52 25.04
N ALA A 23 -18.54 -21.94 25.98
CA ALA A 23 -17.10 -21.89 25.80
C ALA A 23 -16.62 -22.81 24.67
N LEU A 24 -17.20 -24.00 24.54
CA LEU A 24 -16.86 -24.95 23.46
C LEU A 24 -17.31 -24.44 22.09
N PHE A 25 -18.50 -23.87 21.98
CA PHE A 25 -18.93 -23.22 20.75
C PHE A 25 -18.13 -21.96 20.44
N LEU A 26 -17.67 -21.21 21.43
CA LEU A 26 -16.71 -20.14 21.21
C LEU A 26 -15.41 -20.69 20.63
N ALA A 27 -14.80 -21.72 21.24
CA ALA A 27 -13.58 -22.35 20.71
C ALA A 27 -13.77 -22.85 19.27
N MET A 28 -14.92 -23.47 18.98
CA MET A 28 -15.28 -23.88 17.61
C MET A 28 -15.40 -22.68 16.66
N ALA A 29 -16.02 -21.58 17.10
CA ALA A 29 -16.12 -20.35 16.32
C ALA A 29 -14.73 -19.76 16.01
N LEU A 30 -13.81 -19.79 16.97
CA LEU A 30 -12.44 -19.34 16.79
C LEU A 30 -11.68 -20.24 15.81
N ALA A 31 -11.76 -21.57 15.98
CA ALA A 31 -11.14 -22.53 15.07
C ALA A 31 -11.65 -22.37 13.62
N LEU A 32 -12.98 -22.21 13.44
CA LEU A 32 -13.56 -21.93 12.14
C LEU A 32 -13.11 -20.58 11.58
N SER A 33 -12.93 -19.56 12.42
CA SER A 33 -12.40 -18.27 11.99
C SER A 33 -10.94 -18.33 11.54
N ILE A 34 -10.12 -19.19 12.17
CA ILE A 34 -8.71 -19.41 11.78
C ILE A 34 -8.66 -20.22 10.49
N PHE A 35 -9.48 -21.27 10.38
CA PHE A 35 -9.60 -22.04 9.15
C PHE A 35 -10.04 -21.16 7.98
N GLU A 36 -11.02 -20.29 8.22
CA GLU A 36 -11.51 -19.33 7.21
C GLU A 36 -10.43 -18.33 6.77
N SER A 37 -9.47 -17.96 7.61
CA SER A 37 -8.35 -17.10 7.18
C SER A 37 -7.34 -17.80 6.26
N VAL A 38 -7.38 -19.13 6.15
CA VAL A 38 -6.52 -19.90 5.23
C VAL A 38 -7.21 -20.11 3.87
N LEU A 39 -8.53 -19.94 3.80
CA LEU A 39 -9.26 -20.04 2.54
C LEU A 39 -9.04 -18.80 1.68
N PRO A 40 -8.92 -18.94 0.34
CA PRO A 40 -8.91 -17.78 -0.55
C PRO A 40 -10.20 -16.97 -0.33
N PRO A 41 -10.15 -15.63 -0.36
CA PRO A 41 -11.35 -14.83 -0.20
C PRO A 41 -12.36 -15.13 -1.32
N PRO A 42 -13.67 -14.94 -1.07
CA PRO A 42 -14.68 -14.96 -2.12
C PRO A 42 -14.25 -14.06 -3.30
N PRO A 43 -14.44 -14.48 -4.56
CA PRO A 43 -14.07 -13.70 -5.74
C PRO A 43 -15.06 -12.54 -5.94
N THR A 44 -14.99 -11.55 -5.06
CA THR A 44 -15.87 -10.40 -5.02
C THR A 44 -15.05 -9.12 -5.05
N PRO A 45 -15.50 -8.06 -5.75
CA PRO A 45 -14.77 -6.79 -5.84
C PRO A 45 -14.70 -6.01 -4.51
N ILE A 46 -15.33 -6.55 -3.46
CA ILE A 46 -15.37 -6.00 -2.11
C ILE A 46 -14.90 -7.07 -1.11
N PRO A 47 -14.26 -6.70 0.01
CA PRO A 47 -13.61 -7.64 0.93
C PRO A 47 -14.62 -8.35 1.85
N LEU A 48 -15.48 -9.18 1.27
CA LEU A 48 -16.44 -10.03 1.99
C LEU A 48 -15.79 -11.35 2.44
N ARG A 49 -16.37 -11.99 3.47
CA ARG A 49 -15.92 -13.31 3.96
C ARG A 49 -17.04 -14.36 3.89
N TYR A 50 -16.69 -15.64 4.05
CA TYR A 50 -17.64 -16.75 4.05
C TYR A 50 -18.52 -16.80 5.31
N GLY A 51 -18.05 -16.25 6.43
CA GLY A 51 -18.75 -16.19 7.70
C GLY A 51 -18.88 -17.54 8.43
N LEU A 52 -17.90 -18.45 8.27
CA LEU A 52 -18.00 -19.83 8.79
C LEU A 52 -18.16 -19.90 10.31
N ALA A 53 -17.55 -18.97 11.05
CA ALA A 53 -17.72 -18.87 12.50
C ALA A 53 -19.18 -18.68 12.95
N ASN A 54 -20.07 -18.22 12.06
CA ASN A 54 -21.50 -18.07 12.35
C ASN A 54 -22.24 -19.41 12.50
N VAL A 55 -21.66 -20.53 12.03
CA VAL A 55 -22.22 -21.86 12.28
C VAL A 55 -22.30 -22.14 13.78
N ALA A 56 -21.27 -21.75 14.54
CA ALA A 56 -21.26 -21.91 16.00
C ALA A 56 -22.27 -20.98 16.70
N VAL A 57 -22.43 -19.75 16.21
CA VAL A 57 -23.44 -18.80 16.72
C VAL A 57 -24.85 -19.33 16.46
N MET A 58 -25.11 -19.85 15.26
CA MET A 58 -26.39 -20.47 14.90
C MET A 58 -26.67 -21.73 15.72
N ALA A 59 -25.66 -22.58 15.95
CA ALA A 59 -25.79 -23.73 16.84
C ALA A 59 -26.14 -23.30 18.28
N ALA A 60 -25.49 -22.27 18.79
CA ALA A 60 -25.81 -21.74 20.12
C ALA A 60 -27.24 -21.16 20.20
N LEU A 61 -27.70 -20.48 19.14
CA LEU A 61 -29.08 -19.98 19.05
C LEU A 61 -30.12 -21.11 19.09
N LEU A 62 -29.85 -22.23 18.43
CA LEU A 62 -30.80 -23.34 18.31
C LEU A 62 -30.77 -24.31 19.51
N TYR A 63 -29.61 -24.50 20.13
CA TYR A 63 -29.41 -25.56 21.13
C TYR A 63 -29.10 -25.05 22.55
N LEU A 64 -28.75 -23.77 22.72
CA LEU A 64 -28.45 -23.17 24.02
C LEU A 64 -29.43 -22.03 24.33
N SER A 65 -28.95 -20.79 24.37
CA SER A 65 -29.72 -19.60 24.71
C SER A 65 -29.23 -18.39 23.91
N TYR A 66 -30.07 -17.35 23.85
CA TYR A 66 -29.70 -16.08 23.21
C TYR A 66 -28.47 -15.44 23.88
N SER A 67 -28.34 -15.55 25.21
CA SER A 67 -27.16 -15.07 25.94
C SER A 67 -25.89 -15.82 25.56
N SER A 68 -25.99 -17.13 25.33
CA SER A 68 -24.87 -17.96 24.87
C SER A 68 -24.41 -17.56 23.47
N ALA A 69 -25.36 -17.36 22.55
CA ALA A 69 -25.06 -16.89 21.20
C ALA A 69 -24.43 -15.49 21.17
N ALA A 70 -24.92 -14.58 22.03
CA ALA A 70 -24.33 -13.25 22.20
C ALA A 70 -22.90 -13.33 22.77
N PHE A 71 -22.67 -14.17 23.79
CA PHE A 71 -21.34 -14.39 24.34
C PHE A 71 -20.33 -14.87 23.29
N ILE A 72 -20.73 -15.86 22.47
CA ILE A 72 -19.87 -16.37 21.39
C ILE A 72 -19.60 -15.28 20.34
N THR A 73 -20.62 -14.49 20.00
CA THR A 73 -20.54 -13.38 19.04
C THR A 73 -19.55 -12.31 19.49
N VAL A 74 -19.63 -11.89 20.75
CA VAL A 74 -18.70 -10.91 21.33
C VAL A 74 -17.29 -11.51 21.44
N GLY A 75 -17.17 -12.73 21.95
CA GLY A 75 -15.89 -13.41 22.13
C GLY A 75 -15.10 -13.56 20.84
N LYS A 76 -15.74 -13.99 19.74
CA LYS A 76 -15.06 -14.10 18.44
C LYS A 76 -14.66 -12.75 17.84
N SER A 77 -15.44 -11.70 18.10
CA SER A 77 -15.16 -10.34 17.61
C SER A 77 -13.97 -9.73 18.36
N LEU A 78 -13.89 -9.94 19.69
CA LEU A 78 -12.73 -9.55 20.49
C LEU A 78 -11.48 -10.31 20.09
N PHE A 79 -11.60 -11.60 19.77
CA PHE A 79 -10.49 -12.37 19.23
C PHE A 79 -10.00 -11.79 17.90
N ALA A 80 -10.91 -11.46 16.97
CA ALA A 80 -10.56 -10.81 15.70
C ALA A 80 -9.86 -9.47 15.93
N LEU A 81 -10.37 -8.65 16.85
CA LEU A 81 -9.76 -7.38 17.25
C LEU A 81 -8.32 -7.57 17.77
N SER A 82 -8.12 -8.57 18.63
CA SER A 82 -6.83 -8.78 19.30
C SER A 82 -5.78 -9.43 18.39
N THR A 83 -6.21 -10.21 17.40
CA THR A 83 -5.29 -11.00 16.53
C THR A 83 -5.07 -10.40 15.15
N ARG A 84 -5.97 -9.51 14.69
CA ARG A 84 -5.98 -8.99 13.31
C ARG A 84 -6.19 -7.47 13.24
N GLY A 85 -6.09 -6.78 14.38
CA GLY A 85 -6.18 -5.32 14.47
C GLY A 85 -7.61 -4.75 14.49
N LEU A 86 -7.69 -3.42 14.61
CA LEU A 86 -8.93 -2.66 14.79
C LEU A 86 -9.93 -2.90 13.66
N LEU A 87 -9.49 -2.84 12.40
CA LEU A 87 -10.34 -3.01 11.23
C LEU A 87 -11.00 -4.41 11.18
N ALA A 88 -10.22 -5.47 11.40
CA ALA A 88 -10.74 -6.83 11.46
C ALA A 88 -11.69 -7.04 12.65
N GLY A 89 -11.41 -6.38 13.78
CA GLY A 89 -12.28 -6.35 14.94
C GLY A 89 -13.65 -5.75 14.63
N PHE A 90 -13.69 -4.53 14.06
CA PHE A 90 -14.94 -3.82 13.76
C PHE A 90 -15.76 -4.49 12.66
N THR A 91 -15.12 -4.98 11.59
CA THR A 91 -15.80 -5.74 10.53
C THR A 91 -16.41 -7.04 11.08
N SER A 92 -15.67 -7.77 11.92
CA SER A 92 -16.17 -8.99 12.57
C SER A 92 -17.33 -8.69 13.52
N PHE A 93 -17.21 -7.65 14.34
CA PHE A 93 -18.22 -7.23 15.30
C PHE A 93 -19.53 -6.82 14.61
N SER A 94 -19.44 -5.92 13.62
CA SER A 94 -20.59 -5.42 12.85
C SER A 94 -21.34 -6.56 12.17
N GLY A 95 -20.63 -7.39 11.39
CA GLY A 95 -21.24 -8.53 10.71
C GLY A 95 -21.90 -9.51 11.70
N SER A 96 -21.23 -9.83 12.80
CA SER A 96 -21.72 -10.84 13.73
C SER A 96 -22.95 -10.38 14.53
N ILE A 97 -22.99 -9.12 14.94
CA ILE A 97 -24.13 -8.58 15.71
C ILE A 97 -25.36 -8.41 14.81
N ILE A 98 -25.20 -7.84 13.62
CA ILE A 98 -26.31 -7.63 12.69
C ILE A 98 -26.92 -8.99 12.30
N SER A 99 -26.06 -9.97 12.02
CA SER A 99 -26.46 -11.37 11.78
C SER A 99 -27.24 -11.98 12.95
N LEU A 100 -26.72 -11.89 14.18
CA LEU A 100 -27.35 -12.41 15.39
C LEU A 100 -28.74 -11.81 15.60
N LEU A 101 -28.86 -10.48 15.50
CA LEU A 101 -30.13 -9.77 15.67
C LEU A 101 -31.15 -10.19 14.60
N ALA A 102 -30.74 -10.26 13.34
CA ALA A 102 -31.62 -10.68 12.23
C ALA A 102 -32.15 -12.11 12.45
N MET A 103 -31.28 -13.05 12.86
CA MET A 103 -31.69 -14.42 13.16
C MET A 103 -32.65 -14.50 14.36
N ILE A 104 -32.40 -13.73 15.43
CA ILE A 104 -33.30 -13.68 16.60
C ILE A 104 -34.68 -13.12 16.20
N VAL A 105 -34.72 -12.05 15.41
CA VAL A 105 -35.96 -11.45 14.92
C VAL A 105 -36.75 -12.47 14.08
N LEU A 106 -36.07 -13.16 13.16
CA LEU A 106 -36.68 -14.18 12.31
C LEU A 106 -37.27 -15.34 13.14
N LEU A 107 -36.51 -15.86 14.12
CA LEU A 107 -36.98 -16.90 15.03
C LEU A 107 -38.21 -16.45 15.83
N LYS A 108 -38.23 -15.21 16.34
CA LYS A 108 -39.36 -14.65 17.08
C LYS A 108 -40.61 -14.50 16.21
N ILE A 109 -40.48 -13.92 15.01
CA ILE A 109 -41.60 -13.69 14.09
C ILE A 109 -42.21 -15.03 13.66
N SER A 110 -41.37 -16.01 13.32
CA SER A 110 -41.81 -17.32 12.86
C SER A 110 -42.16 -18.29 14.01
N LYS A 111 -42.18 -17.84 15.26
CA LYS A 111 -42.46 -18.67 16.45
C LYS A 111 -41.59 -19.94 16.50
N ASN A 112 -40.30 -19.80 16.20
CA ASN A 112 -39.29 -20.87 16.09
C ASN A 112 -39.56 -21.93 15.01
N LYS A 113 -40.44 -21.66 14.03
CA LYS A 113 -40.72 -22.55 12.89
C LYS A 113 -40.02 -22.10 11.61
N VAL A 114 -38.70 -21.88 11.70
CA VAL A 114 -37.87 -21.45 10.56
C VAL A 114 -37.07 -22.64 10.04
N PRO A 115 -37.11 -22.97 8.73
CA PRO A 115 -36.20 -23.95 8.13
C PRO A 115 -34.73 -23.55 8.34
N LEU A 116 -33.87 -24.52 8.63
CA LEU A 116 -32.44 -24.29 8.91
C LEU A 116 -31.75 -23.49 7.79
N LEU A 117 -32.08 -23.81 6.53
CA LEU A 117 -31.57 -23.11 5.37
C LEU A 117 -31.93 -21.62 5.39
N ILE A 118 -33.19 -21.28 5.68
CA ILE A 118 -33.65 -19.89 5.71
C ILE A 118 -32.95 -19.12 6.84
N LEU A 119 -32.85 -19.74 8.01
CA LEU A 119 -32.14 -19.15 9.15
C LEU A 119 -30.67 -18.88 8.81
N SER A 120 -30.01 -19.85 8.16
CA SER A 120 -28.61 -19.74 7.78
C SER A 120 -28.35 -18.72 6.67
N VAL A 121 -29.22 -18.64 5.67
CA VAL A 121 -29.14 -17.64 4.59
C VAL A 121 -29.39 -16.23 5.14
N THR A 122 -30.35 -16.07 6.05
CA THR A 122 -30.56 -14.79 6.75
C THR A 122 -29.33 -14.40 7.57
N GLY A 123 -28.76 -15.34 8.32
CA GLY A 123 -27.53 -15.10 9.08
C GLY A 123 -26.37 -14.66 8.17
N ALA A 124 -26.17 -15.34 7.05
CA ALA A 124 -25.11 -15.01 6.09
C ALA A 124 -25.32 -13.64 5.41
N LEU A 125 -26.54 -13.35 4.97
CA LEU A 125 -26.89 -12.07 4.33
C LEU A 125 -26.57 -10.88 5.23
N PHE A 126 -27.06 -10.92 6.46
CA PHE A 126 -26.89 -9.83 7.41
C PHE A 126 -25.46 -9.75 7.97
N HIS A 127 -24.72 -10.86 7.97
CA HIS A 127 -23.30 -10.85 8.28
C HIS A 127 -22.49 -10.10 7.24
N ASN A 128 -22.71 -10.42 5.96
CA ASN A 128 -21.99 -9.79 4.85
C ASN A 128 -22.40 -8.33 4.69
N LEU A 129 -23.68 -8.00 4.93
CA LEU A 129 -24.15 -6.62 4.99
C LEU A 129 -23.42 -5.82 6.08
N GLY A 130 -23.27 -6.37 7.29
CA GLY A 130 -22.56 -5.69 8.37
C GLY A 130 -21.08 -5.45 8.08
N GLN A 131 -20.41 -6.42 7.43
CA GLN A 131 -19.03 -6.22 6.95
C GLN A 131 -18.95 -5.13 5.89
N PHE A 132 -19.86 -5.15 4.93
CA PHE A 132 -19.92 -4.19 3.85
C PHE A 132 -20.17 -2.75 4.33
N LEU A 133 -21.01 -2.56 5.37
CA LEU A 133 -21.24 -1.23 5.94
C LEU A 133 -19.97 -0.64 6.58
N ILE A 134 -19.12 -1.46 7.18
CA ILE A 134 -17.82 -1.00 7.69
C ILE A 134 -16.87 -0.67 6.53
N PHE A 135 -16.88 -1.48 5.48
CA PHE A 135 -16.11 -1.18 4.26
C PHE A 135 -16.51 0.17 3.65
N LEU A 136 -17.82 0.46 3.52
CA LEU A 136 -18.30 1.75 3.03
C LEU A 136 -17.95 2.94 3.92
N LEU A 137 -17.88 2.73 5.23
CA LEU A 137 -17.53 3.81 6.15
C LEU A 137 -16.07 4.23 6.01
N ILE A 138 -15.21 3.31 5.56
CA ILE A 138 -13.75 3.50 5.50
C ILE A 138 -13.30 3.80 4.07
N SER A 139 -14.00 3.26 3.08
CA SER A 139 -13.65 3.42 1.67
C SER A 139 -14.53 4.53 1.10
N SER A 140 -13.93 5.61 0.60
CA SER A 140 -14.62 6.71 -0.11
C SER A 140 -15.17 6.30 -1.50
N VAL A 141 -15.48 5.01 -1.67
CA VAL A 141 -15.87 4.38 -2.93
C VAL A 141 -17.37 4.50 -3.13
N THR A 142 -17.76 5.06 -4.27
CA THR A 142 -19.15 5.04 -4.74
C THR A 142 -19.51 3.66 -5.29
N VAL A 143 -20.60 3.07 -4.81
CA VAL A 143 -21.04 1.73 -5.21
C VAL A 143 -22.42 1.74 -5.90
N SER A 144 -22.61 0.83 -6.86
CA SER A 144 -23.94 0.56 -7.40
C SER A 144 -24.72 -0.36 -6.45
N TRP A 145 -25.70 0.19 -5.74
CA TRP A 145 -26.51 -0.55 -4.77
C TRP A 145 -27.24 -1.77 -5.37
N THR A 146 -27.65 -1.70 -6.63
CA THR A 146 -28.32 -2.81 -7.31
C THR A 146 -27.39 -4.00 -7.49
N PHE A 147 -26.14 -3.75 -7.91
CA PHE A 147 -25.10 -4.77 -8.03
C PHE A 147 -24.73 -5.37 -6.68
N ILE A 148 -24.54 -4.52 -5.66
CA ILE A 148 -24.19 -4.95 -4.30
C ILE A 148 -25.29 -5.82 -3.69
N ILE A 149 -26.55 -5.44 -3.82
CA ILE A 149 -27.67 -6.24 -3.29
C ILE A 149 -27.71 -7.62 -3.97
N ALA A 150 -27.53 -7.67 -5.29
CA ALA A 150 -27.48 -8.95 -6.02
C ALA A 150 -26.32 -9.83 -5.53
N LEU A 151 -25.14 -9.24 -5.35
CA LEU A 151 -23.95 -9.93 -4.86
C LEU A 151 -24.13 -10.47 -3.44
N LEU A 152 -24.66 -9.66 -2.52
CA LEU A 152 -24.93 -10.07 -1.15
C LEU A 152 -25.93 -11.22 -1.08
N LEU A 153 -26.99 -11.20 -1.91
CA LEU A 153 -27.97 -12.28 -1.97
C LEU A 153 -27.37 -13.59 -2.52
N LEU A 154 -26.57 -13.51 -3.59
CA LEU A 154 -25.88 -14.68 -4.16
C LEU A 154 -24.92 -15.31 -3.15
N LEU A 155 -24.07 -14.49 -2.53
CA LEU A 155 -23.11 -14.96 -1.53
C LEU A 155 -23.81 -15.50 -0.29
N ALA A 156 -24.89 -14.87 0.16
CA ALA A 156 -25.69 -15.35 1.29
C ALA A 156 -26.35 -16.70 1.01
N LEU A 157 -26.81 -16.93 -0.22
CA LEU A 157 -27.35 -18.22 -0.62
C LEU A 157 -26.27 -19.30 -0.63
N ALA A 158 -25.10 -19.01 -1.19
CA ALA A 158 -23.97 -19.95 -1.25
C ALA A 158 -23.43 -20.28 0.16
N THR A 159 -23.10 -19.28 0.96
CA THR A 159 -22.55 -19.48 2.31
C THR A 159 -23.60 -20.01 3.29
N GLY A 160 -24.85 -19.59 3.16
CA GLY A 160 -25.98 -20.07 3.96
C GLY A 160 -26.33 -21.53 3.67
N THR A 161 -26.26 -21.98 2.41
CA THR A 161 -26.44 -23.40 2.07
C THR A 161 -25.33 -24.26 2.68
N ILE A 162 -24.07 -23.87 2.53
CA ILE A 162 -22.91 -24.56 3.13
C ILE A 162 -23.07 -24.64 4.66
N SER A 163 -23.35 -23.52 5.31
CA SER A 163 -23.52 -23.43 6.76
C SER A 163 -24.69 -24.29 7.25
N SER A 164 -25.81 -24.32 6.52
CA SER A 164 -26.94 -25.21 6.82
C SER A 164 -26.58 -26.69 6.65
N LEU A 165 -25.77 -27.06 5.65
CA LEU A 165 -25.33 -28.44 5.45
C LEU A 165 -24.38 -28.90 6.55
N ILE A 166 -23.41 -28.05 6.92
CA ILE A 166 -22.49 -28.30 8.04
C ILE A 166 -23.30 -28.51 9.32
N LEU A 167 -24.22 -27.58 9.64
CA LEU A 167 -24.99 -27.68 10.87
C LEU A 167 -25.89 -28.93 10.88
N LYS A 168 -26.48 -29.29 9.73
CA LYS A 168 -27.28 -30.52 9.60
C LYS A 168 -26.44 -31.79 9.74
N ALA A 169 -25.19 -31.79 9.25
CA ALA A 169 -24.27 -32.91 9.39
C ALA A 169 -23.85 -33.11 10.85
N ILE A 170 -23.61 -32.03 11.59
CA ILE A 170 -23.21 -32.10 13.00
C ILE A 170 -24.39 -32.20 13.96
N GLN A 171 -25.63 -31.93 13.53
CA GLN A 171 -26.81 -31.88 14.40
C GLN A 171 -27.01 -33.16 15.23
N ARG A 172 -27.04 -34.34 14.61
CA ARG A 172 -27.26 -35.61 15.34
C ARG A 172 -26.10 -35.94 16.29
N PRO A 173 -24.82 -35.85 15.86
CA PRO A 173 -23.68 -35.95 16.77
C PRO A 173 -23.79 -34.97 17.93
N LEU A 174 -24.13 -33.71 17.65
CA LEU A 174 -24.20 -32.63 18.63
C LEU A 174 -25.33 -32.86 19.66
N GLU A 175 -26.53 -33.24 19.23
CA GLU A 175 -27.64 -33.56 20.12
C GLU A 175 -27.36 -34.79 20.99
N SER A 176 -26.71 -35.81 20.42
CA SER A 176 -26.26 -36.99 21.16
C SER A 176 -25.16 -36.65 22.17
N TRP A 177 -24.21 -35.83 21.76
CA TRP A 177 -23.07 -35.35 22.54
C TRP A 177 -23.53 -34.46 23.70
N LEU A 178 -24.44 -33.51 23.46
CA LEU A 178 -25.09 -32.68 24.47
C LEU A 178 -25.74 -33.55 25.56
N LYS A 179 -26.36 -34.68 25.20
CA LYS A 179 -27.06 -35.57 26.13
C LYS A 179 -26.13 -36.43 27.02
N HIS A 180 -24.92 -36.78 26.55
CA HIS A 180 -24.13 -37.86 27.17
C HIS A 180 -22.76 -37.45 27.76
N SER A 181 -22.29 -36.21 27.57
CA SER A 181 -20.87 -35.90 27.84
C SER A 181 -20.64 -34.82 28.91
N ALA A 182 -20.58 -35.27 30.18
CA ALA A 182 -19.88 -34.53 31.25
C ALA A 182 -18.49 -35.12 31.57
N ARG A 183 -18.14 -36.27 30.99
CA ARG A 183 -16.91 -37.04 31.34
C ARG A 183 -15.89 -37.19 30.21
N PHE A 184 -16.27 -36.97 28.95
CA PHE A 184 -15.38 -37.09 27.77
C PHE A 184 -14.56 -35.82 27.47
N ILE A 185 -14.82 -34.73 28.19
CA ILE A 185 -14.29 -33.38 27.91
C ILE A 185 -12.77 -33.31 28.13
N LEU A 186 -12.20 -34.12 29.03
CA LEU A 186 -10.76 -34.08 29.32
C LEU A 186 -9.90 -34.79 28.25
N ALA A 187 -10.46 -35.79 27.55
CA ALA A 187 -9.71 -36.58 26.56
C ALA A 187 -9.68 -35.91 25.17
N LEU A 188 -10.72 -35.16 24.81
CA LEU A 188 -10.82 -34.45 23.53
C LEU A 188 -10.10 -33.09 23.51
N LEU A 189 -9.72 -32.56 24.68
CA LEU A 189 -8.85 -31.37 24.79
C LEU A 189 -7.36 -31.72 24.65
N ILE A 190 -6.95 -32.94 24.97
CA ILE A 190 -5.53 -33.34 24.88
C ILE A 190 -5.13 -33.66 23.44
N ILE A 191 -6.02 -34.20 22.60
CA ILE A 191 -5.66 -34.62 21.25
C ILE A 191 -5.33 -33.43 20.32
N PRO A 192 -6.11 -32.33 20.26
CA PRO A 192 -5.75 -31.15 19.47
C PRO A 192 -4.53 -30.42 20.05
N LEU A 193 -4.38 -30.38 21.38
CA LEU A 193 -3.24 -29.74 22.05
C LEU A 193 -1.94 -30.55 21.87
N SER A 194 -2.03 -31.88 21.81
CA SER A 194 -0.91 -32.78 21.53
C SER A 194 -0.49 -32.79 20.06
N LEU A 195 -1.43 -32.50 19.14
CA LEU A 195 -1.13 -32.29 17.72
C LEU A 195 -0.51 -30.90 17.47
N LEU A 196 -0.82 -29.91 18.29
CA LEU A 196 -0.16 -28.60 18.28
C LEU A 196 1.28 -28.66 18.82
N SER A 197 1.61 -29.58 19.73
CA SER A 197 2.99 -29.78 20.23
C SER A 197 3.88 -30.64 19.33
N LEU A 198 3.34 -31.25 18.27
CA LEU A 198 4.11 -32.04 17.29
C LEU A 198 4.40 -31.28 15.98
N SER A 199 4.02 -30.01 15.88
CA SER A 199 4.40 -29.13 14.76
C SER A 199 5.51 -28.17 15.17
N CYS A 200 6.53 -28.70 15.84
CA CYS A 200 7.84 -28.07 15.96
C CYS A 200 8.85 -28.97 15.25
N SER A 201 8.57 -29.24 13.97
CA SER A 201 9.66 -29.47 13.03
C SER A 201 10.06 -28.06 12.57
N PRO A 202 11.34 -27.68 12.53
CA PRO A 202 11.74 -26.52 11.75
C PRO A 202 11.23 -26.81 10.34
N LYS A 203 10.16 -26.13 9.94
CA LYS A 203 9.85 -26.08 8.52
C LYS A 203 10.97 -25.24 7.97
N ASP A 204 11.75 -25.79 7.05
CA ASP A 204 12.29 -24.99 5.96
C ASP A 204 11.08 -24.40 5.22
N THR A 205 10.43 -23.39 5.81
CA THR A 205 9.37 -22.63 5.18
C THR A 205 10.07 -21.73 4.18
N ALA A 206 9.78 -21.95 2.90
CA ALA A 206 10.21 -21.00 1.88
C ALA A 206 9.83 -19.57 2.34
N PRO A 207 10.75 -18.60 2.20
CA PRO A 207 10.51 -17.22 2.58
C PRO A 207 9.15 -16.72 2.03
N GLN A 208 8.32 -16.15 2.88
CA GLN A 208 7.00 -15.65 2.46
C GLN A 208 7.11 -14.22 1.96
N ARG A 209 6.29 -13.86 0.96
CA ARG A 209 6.17 -12.47 0.49
C ARG A 209 5.54 -11.62 1.59
N GLN A 210 6.25 -10.58 1.99
CA GLN A 210 5.82 -9.56 2.92
C GLN A 210 5.76 -8.21 2.19
N GLU A 211 4.86 -7.33 2.62
CA GLU A 211 4.67 -6.02 1.98
C GLU A 211 4.30 -4.94 3.00
N ALA A 212 4.92 -3.77 2.85
CA ALA A 212 4.62 -2.55 3.60
C ALA A 212 4.36 -1.40 2.62
N LEU A 213 3.40 -0.55 2.96
CA LEU A 213 3.04 0.65 2.21
C LEU A 213 3.07 1.86 3.14
N LYS A 214 3.66 2.96 2.67
CA LYS A 214 3.71 4.27 3.34
C LYS A 214 3.25 5.34 2.37
N THR A 215 2.43 6.28 2.83
CA THR A 215 1.79 7.29 1.95
C THR A 215 2.05 8.72 2.41
N GLU A 216 2.95 8.90 3.37
CA GLU A 216 3.13 10.17 4.09
C GLU A 216 4.35 10.96 3.63
N TYR A 217 5.19 10.39 2.75
CA TYR A 217 6.52 10.93 2.43
C TYR A 217 6.66 11.14 0.91
N PHE A 218 7.43 12.16 0.52
CA PHE A 218 7.74 12.54 -0.86
C PHE A 218 6.52 12.76 -1.77
N ASP A 219 5.37 13.13 -1.20
CA ASP A 219 4.07 13.26 -1.88
C ASP A 219 3.70 12.02 -2.72
N THR A 220 4.05 10.82 -2.25
CA THR A 220 3.86 9.58 -3.01
C THR A 220 3.57 8.36 -2.14
N VAL A 221 3.31 7.24 -2.80
CA VAL A 221 3.17 5.93 -2.16
C VAL A 221 4.49 5.19 -2.25
N SER A 222 5.11 4.97 -1.09
CA SER A 222 6.31 4.15 -0.94
C SER A 222 5.93 2.72 -0.59
N ARG A 223 6.62 1.75 -1.19
CA ARG A 223 6.32 0.33 -1.05
C ARG A 223 7.58 -0.51 -0.90
N LEU A 224 7.62 -1.34 0.13
CA LEU A 224 8.64 -2.37 0.32
C LEU A 224 8.01 -3.75 0.19
N ILE A 225 8.55 -4.57 -0.72
CA ILE A 225 8.25 -6.00 -0.83
C ILE A 225 9.52 -6.75 -0.48
N ALA A 226 9.45 -7.69 0.45
CA ALA A 226 10.59 -8.56 0.78
C ALA A 226 10.14 -9.99 1.02
N TYR A 227 11.09 -10.92 0.98
CA TYR A 227 10.83 -12.34 1.23
C TYR A 227 11.52 -12.79 2.51
N THR A 228 10.72 -13.11 3.53
CA THR A 228 11.20 -13.64 4.82
C THR A 228 10.11 -14.43 5.52
N ASP A 229 10.49 -15.46 6.28
CA ASP A 229 9.61 -16.20 7.18
C ASP A 229 9.65 -15.64 8.62
N ASP A 230 10.59 -14.73 8.91
CA ASP A 230 10.67 -13.97 10.14
C ASP A 230 9.95 -12.62 9.99
N GLN A 231 8.71 -12.56 10.52
CA GLN A 231 7.91 -11.33 10.55
C GLN A 231 8.62 -10.19 11.31
N LYS A 232 9.34 -10.51 12.40
CA LYS A 232 10.02 -9.48 13.18
C LYS A 232 11.13 -8.82 12.37
N LYS A 233 11.85 -9.62 11.56
CA LYS A 233 12.87 -9.10 10.64
C LYS A 233 12.26 -8.22 9.56
N PHE A 234 11.08 -8.59 9.02
CA PHE A 234 10.37 -7.73 8.08
C PHE A 234 9.93 -6.40 8.72
N ASP A 235 9.38 -6.47 9.93
CA ASP A 235 8.94 -5.29 10.67
C ASP A 235 10.15 -4.34 10.92
N GLU A 236 11.32 -4.89 11.27
CA GLU A 236 12.57 -4.11 11.41
C GLU A 236 12.97 -3.39 10.10
N TRP A 237 12.85 -4.04 8.94
CA TRP A 237 13.13 -3.42 7.64
C TRP A 237 12.08 -2.37 7.26
N SER A 238 10.80 -2.63 7.54
CA SER A 238 9.71 -1.69 7.31
C SER A 238 9.87 -0.44 8.17
N ASP A 239 10.21 -0.60 9.44
CA ASP A 239 10.44 0.50 10.38
C ASP A 239 11.69 1.30 9.98
N LEU A 240 12.77 0.63 9.54
CA LEU A 240 13.96 1.28 8.99
C LEU A 240 13.62 2.12 7.76
N MET A 241 12.87 1.57 6.80
CA MET A 241 12.41 2.31 5.62
C MET A 241 11.58 3.52 6.03
N GLU A 242 10.61 3.38 6.93
CA GLU A 242 9.76 4.48 7.37
C GLU A 242 10.54 5.59 8.08
N GLN A 243 11.46 5.22 8.97
CA GLN A 243 12.32 6.17 9.65
C GLN A 243 13.14 6.98 8.65
N ARG A 244 13.75 6.31 7.68
CA ARG A 244 14.60 6.96 6.67
C ARG A 244 13.79 7.80 5.70
N LEU A 245 12.60 7.34 5.28
CA LEU A 245 11.67 8.15 4.49
C LEU A 245 11.29 9.43 5.24
N SER A 246 10.90 9.34 6.51
CA SER A 246 10.53 10.51 7.31
C SER A 246 11.68 11.50 7.51
N GLU A 247 12.90 11.00 7.67
CA GLU A 247 14.09 11.82 7.85
C GLU A 247 14.46 12.56 6.55
N LEU A 248 14.59 11.79 5.45
CA LEU A 248 15.02 12.32 4.16
C LEU A 248 13.98 13.24 3.53
N ASP A 249 12.69 12.94 3.67
CA ASP A 249 11.60 13.80 3.19
C ASP A 249 11.69 15.20 3.80
N ARG A 250 11.88 15.29 5.13
CA ARG A 250 12.02 16.58 5.82
C ARG A 250 13.35 17.29 5.54
N LYS A 251 14.45 16.54 5.40
CA LYS A 251 15.78 17.08 5.06
C LYS A 251 15.84 17.64 3.64
N PHE A 252 15.21 16.96 2.68
CA PHE A 252 15.23 17.35 1.26
C PHE A 252 14.08 18.27 0.87
N SER A 253 13.13 18.52 1.78
CA SER A 253 12.00 19.41 1.50
C SER A 253 12.45 20.86 1.34
N ILE A 254 11.87 21.49 0.32
CA ILE A 254 11.93 22.95 0.09
C ILE A 254 10.70 23.68 0.67
N PHE A 255 9.82 22.95 1.37
CA PHE A 255 8.55 23.47 1.90
C PHE A 255 8.37 23.25 3.42
N ASP A 256 9.19 22.39 4.04
CA ASP A 256 9.01 21.98 5.45
C ASP A 256 9.59 23.02 6.43
N ASP A 257 8.75 23.54 7.33
CA ASP A 257 9.12 24.50 8.38
C ASP A 257 9.66 23.80 9.65
N SER A 258 10.62 22.88 9.50
CA SER A 258 11.17 22.16 10.64
C SER A 258 12.11 23.02 11.49
N ASP A 259 11.73 23.29 12.73
CA ASP A 259 12.61 23.97 13.71
C ASP A 259 13.76 23.08 14.26
N SER A 260 13.82 21.80 13.87
CA SER A 260 14.71 20.81 14.52
C SER A 260 16.09 20.66 13.89
N PHE A 261 16.23 21.04 12.62
CA PHE A 261 17.44 20.97 11.80
C PHE A 261 17.22 21.81 10.55
N ASN A 262 18.31 22.25 9.92
CA ASN A 262 18.20 22.98 8.66
C ASN A 262 17.97 22.02 7.48
N ASN A 263 17.14 22.42 6.53
CA ASN A 263 16.85 21.69 5.30
C ASN A 263 17.04 22.58 4.06
N LEU A 264 16.58 22.11 2.89
CA LEU A 264 16.72 22.86 1.64
C LEU A 264 15.82 24.11 1.58
N LYS A 265 14.74 24.16 2.37
CA LYS A 265 13.96 25.40 2.54
C LYS A 265 14.80 26.47 3.23
N ASP A 266 15.51 26.14 4.30
CA ASP A 266 16.40 27.10 4.99
C ASP A 266 17.50 27.61 4.05
N LEU A 267 18.06 26.73 3.20
CA LEU A 267 19.02 27.13 2.17
C LEU A 267 18.42 28.16 1.20
N ASN A 268 17.19 27.92 0.73
CA ASN A 268 16.47 28.84 -0.15
C ASN A 268 16.16 30.18 0.52
N GLU A 269 15.74 30.18 1.79
CA GLU A 269 15.43 31.40 2.54
C GLU A 269 16.66 32.24 2.89
N GLN A 270 17.85 31.63 2.94
CA GLN A 270 19.13 32.29 3.20
C GLN A 270 19.92 32.64 1.94
N ALA A 271 19.33 32.47 0.76
CA ALA A 271 19.95 32.85 -0.52
C ALA A 271 20.42 34.32 -0.48
N GLY A 272 21.68 34.55 -0.86
CA GLY A 272 22.33 35.86 -0.82
C GLY A 272 22.62 36.41 0.59
N VAL A 273 22.19 35.73 1.66
CA VAL A 273 22.30 36.22 3.05
C VAL A 273 23.44 35.53 3.82
N ALA A 274 23.37 34.20 3.98
CA ALA A 274 24.33 33.44 4.77
C ALA A 274 24.44 31.99 4.32
N ALA A 275 25.59 31.36 4.59
CA ALA A 275 25.74 29.92 4.44
C ALA A 275 24.91 29.19 5.51
N VAL A 276 24.31 28.05 5.11
CA VAL A 276 23.46 27.21 5.95
C VAL A 276 24.18 25.90 6.23
N GLU A 277 24.25 25.51 7.50
CA GLU A 277 24.76 24.20 7.92
C GLU A 277 23.76 23.12 7.51
N LEU A 278 24.21 22.11 6.78
CA LEU A 278 23.38 21.03 6.26
C LEU A 278 24.03 19.68 6.56
N ASP A 279 23.20 18.66 6.78
CA ASP A 279 23.65 17.28 6.88
C ASP A 279 24.41 16.83 5.62
N GLU A 280 25.34 15.89 5.79
CA GLU A 280 26.15 15.33 4.69
C GLU A 280 25.29 14.79 3.54
N GLU A 281 24.14 14.18 3.85
CA GLU A 281 23.18 13.67 2.87
C GLU A 281 22.59 14.79 1.99
N CYS A 282 22.30 15.95 2.56
CA CYS A 282 21.86 17.12 1.81
C CYS A 282 22.98 17.68 0.94
N LEU A 283 24.21 17.76 1.46
CA LEU A 283 25.36 18.22 0.70
C LEU A 283 25.67 17.29 -0.48
N ASN A 284 25.55 15.98 -0.28
CA ASN A 284 25.74 14.98 -1.34
C ASN A 284 24.64 15.05 -2.40
N LEU A 285 23.38 15.26 -2.01
CA LEU A 285 22.28 15.50 -2.95
C LEU A 285 22.54 16.74 -3.83
N LEU A 286 22.97 17.85 -3.21
CA LEU A 286 23.28 19.08 -3.91
C LEU A 286 24.49 18.93 -4.85
N ALA A 287 25.55 18.24 -4.41
CA ALA A 287 26.72 17.97 -5.23
C ALA A 287 26.38 17.11 -6.45
N LEU A 288 25.52 16.10 -6.26
CA LEU A 288 25.01 15.28 -7.35
C LEU A 288 24.19 16.12 -8.35
N GLY A 289 23.41 17.10 -7.89
CA GLY A 289 22.71 18.03 -8.76
C GLY A 289 23.64 18.95 -9.58
N ILE A 290 24.78 19.35 -9.02
CA ILE A 290 25.83 20.09 -9.76
C ILE A 290 26.44 19.19 -10.84
N GLU A 291 26.77 17.94 -10.51
CA GLU A 291 27.30 16.97 -11.48
C GLU A 291 26.28 16.66 -12.59
N ALA A 292 25.00 16.55 -12.25
CA ALA A 292 23.92 16.27 -13.18
C ALA A 292 23.82 17.33 -14.29
N GLU A 293 24.00 18.62 -13.98
CA GLU A 293 23.95 19.66 -14.99
C GLU A 293 25.06 19.50 -16.04
N GLU A 294 26.29 19.23 -15.61
CA GLU A 294 27.41 18.98 -16.51
C GLU A 294 27.17 17.72 -17.37
N GLN A 295 26.79 16.60 -16.75
CA GLN A 295 26.64 15.34 -17.47
C GLN A 295 25.45 15.33 -18.44
N THR A 296 24.39 16.08 -18.16
CA THR A 296 23.18 16.13 -18.98
C THR A 296 23.15 17.29 -19.98
N ASN A 297 24.28 17.98 -20.18
CA ASN A 297 24.38 19.16 -21.05
C ASN A 297 23.35 20.25 -20.68
N GLY A 298 23.13 20.46 -19.38
CA GLY A 298 22.18 21.46 -18.87
C GLY A 298 20.70 21.06 -18.94
N LYS A 299 20.36 19.82 -19.31
CA LYS A 299 18.97 19.34 -19.27
C LYS A 299 18.46 19.13 -17.86
N MET A 300 19.36 18.89 -16.91
CA MET A 300 19.07 18.88 -15.48
C MET A 300 19.73 20.06 -14.81
N ASN A 301 18.98 20.83 -14.03
CA ASN A 301 19.53 21.94 -13.26
C ASN A 301 18.71 22.11 -11.97
N ILE A 302 19.33 21.80 -10.83
CA ILE A 302 18.68 21.93 -9.52
C ILE A 302 18.52 23.40 -9.08
N MET A 303 19.17 24.36 -9.73
CA MET A 303 18.99 25.80 -9.51
C MET A 303 17.84 26.40 -10.35
N LEU A 304 17.04 25.57 -11.03
CA LEU A 304 15.86 26.01 -11.79
C LEU A 304 14.70 26.48 -10.88
N GLY A 305 14.87 26.51 -9.56
CA GLY A 305 13.82 26.76 -8.57
C GLY A 305 13.04 28.06 -8.76
N ALA A 306 13.70 29.13 -9.24
CA ALA A 306 13.01 30.40 -9.55
C ALA A 306 11.97 30.23 -10.68
N VAL A 307 12.28 29.42 -11.68
CA VAL A 307 11.40 29.12 -12.82
C VAL A 307 10.37 28.06 -12.47
N THR A 308 10.78 26.95 -11.84
CA THR A 308 9.85 25.89 -11.44
C THR A 308 8.86 26.36 -10.38
N GLY A 309 9.26 27.33 -9.53
CA GLY A 309 8.39 28.01 -8.57
C GLY A 309 7.19 28.70 -9.23
N LEU A 310 7.42 29.46 -10.32
CA LEU A 310 6.32 30.10 -11.07
C LEU A 310 5.34 29.07 -11.65
N TRP A 311 5.85 27.99 -12.23
CA TRP A 311 5.02 26.89 -12.73
C TRP A 311 4.27 26.15 -11.60
N HIS A 312 4.90 25.99 -10.44
CA HIS A 312 4.28 25.41 -9.26
C HIS A 312 3.11 26.27 -8.78
N GLU A 313 3.31 27.59 -8.64
CA GLU A 313 2.26 28.53 -8.24
C GLU A 313 1.08 28.51 -9.23
N ALA A 314 1.38 28.57 -10.53
CA ALA A 314 0.38 28.48 -11.58
C ALA A 314 -0.44 27.19 -11.49
N ARG A 315 0.22 26.05 -11.27
CA ARG A 315 -0.44 24.75 -11.09
C ARG A 315 -1.32 24.74 -9.85
N GLN A 316 -0.79 25.09 -8.67
CA GLN A 316 -1.53 25.05 -7.41
C GLN A 316 -2.77 25.95 -7.47
N PHE A 317 -2.62 27.17 -8.01
CA PHE A 317 -3.73 28.09 -8.20
C PHE A 317 -4.77 27.53 -9.18
N SER A 318 -4.34 27.01 -10.33
CA SER A 318 -5.23 26.52 -11.38
C SER A 318 -5.97 25.25 -10.98
N LEU A 319 -5.35 24.37 -10.19
CA LEU A 319 -6.03 23.20 -9.61
C LEU A 319 -7.12 23.61 -8.60
N ALA A 320 -6.86 24.67 -7.82
CA ALA A 320 -7.85 25.21 -6.89
C ALA A 320 -8.94 26.06 -7.59
N ASN A 321 -8.61 26.71 -8.70
CA ASN A 321 -9.49 27.64 -9.44
C ASN A 321 -9.45 27.36 -10.96
N PRO A 322 -10.08 26.27 -11.45
CA PRO A 322 -9.96 25.86 -12.86
C PRO A 322 -10.42 26.92 -13.87
N GLU A 323 -11.44 27.71 -13.53
CA GLU A 323 -11.99 28.78 -14.37
C GLU A 323 -11.08 30.02 -14.46
N GLU A 324 -10.11 30.14 -13.54
CA GLU A 324 -9.12 31.23 -13.47
C GLU A 324 -7.70 30.70 -13.70
N SER A 325 -7.57 29.55 -14.38
CA SER A 325 -6.27 28.97 -14.69
C SER A 325 -5.39 29.94 -15.47
N TRP A 326 -4.07 29.86 -15.25
CA TRP A 326 -3.09 30.70 -15.93
C TRP A 326 -1.76 29.95 -16.14
N ILE A 327 -0.94 30.48 -17.03
CA ILE A 327 0.46 30.07 -17.21
C ILE A 327 1.38 31.26 -16.93
N PRO A 328 2.60 31.04 -16.43
CA PRO A 328 3.58 32.11 -16.24
C PRO A 328 3.79 32.91 -17.52
N SER A 329 3.95 34.23 -17.38
CA SER A 329 4.24 35.08 -18.53
C SER A 329 5.68 34.89 -19.00
N GLU A 330 5.93 35.10 -20.29
CA GLU A 330 7.29 34.99 -20.84
C GLU A 330 8.23 36.03 -20.19
N GLU A 331 7.73 37.20 -19.81
CA GLU A 331 8.52 38.21 -19.10
C GLU A 331 8.96 37.70 -17.71
N ASP A 332 8.03 37.10 -16.96
CA ASP A 332 8.33 36.54 -15.63
C ASP A 332 9.30 35.36 -15.72
N LEU A 333 9.11 34.46 -16.71
CA LEU A 333 10.00 33.32 -16.94
C LEU A 333 11.42 33.78 -17.28
N GLN A 334 11.58 34.74 -18.18
CA GLN A 334 12.89 35.27 -18.56
C GLN A 334 13.56 36.07 -17.44
N GLU A 335 12.79 36.72 -16.55
CA GLU A 335 13.34 37.32 -15.34
C GLU A 335 13.82 36.24 -14.36
N ALA A 336 12.99 35.23 -14.08
CA ALA A 336 13.34 34.13 -13.20
C ALA A 336 14.56 33.34 -13.70
N ALA A 337 14.69 33.13 -15.00
CA ALA A 337 15.81 32.39 -15.61
C ALA A 337 17.19 33.05 -15.39
N LYS A 338 17.22 34.34 -15.01
CA LYS A 338 18.47 35.02 -14.62
C LYS A 338 19.03 34.51 -13.29
N HIS A 339 18.22 33.79 -12.52
CA HIS A 339 18.50 33.33 -11.16
C HIS A 339 18.63 31.79 -11.10
N CYS A 340 19.13 31.18 -12.17
CA CYS A 340 19.24 29.73 -12.31
C CYS A 340 20.66 29.21 -12.62
N ASP A 341 21.70 30.02 -12.39
CA ASP A 341 23.09 29.59 -12.63
C ASP A 341 23.53 28.57 -11.55
N ILE A 342 23.91 27.35 -11.95
CA ILE A 342 24.40 26.31 -11.04
C ILE A 342 25.58 26.81 -10.19
N ASN A 343 26.39 27.72 -10.74
CA ASN A 343 27.62 28.19 -10.12
C ASN A 343 27.34 29.12 -8.93
N ASP A 344 26.10 29.56 -8.75
CA ASP A 344 25.68 30.29 -7.57
C ASP A 344 25.53 29.40 -6.34
N LEU A 345 25.37 28.08 -6.51
CA LEU A 345 25.40 27.11 -5.44
C LEU A 345 26.85 26.76 -5.06
N VAL A 346 27.22 27.04 -3.81
CA VAL A 346 28.57 26.75 -3.27
C VAL A 346 28.45 25.80 -2.09
N LEU A 347 29.18 24.69 -2.16
CA LEU A 347 29.25 23.68 -1.11
C LEU A 347 30.62 23.75 -0.39
N ASP A 348 30.60 23.74 0.94
CA ASP A 348 31.78 23.60 1.79
C ASP A 348 31.63 22.38 2.70
N TYR A 349 32.22 21.25 2.28
CA TYR A 349 32.23 20.01 3.04
C TYR A 349 33.06 20.08 4.33
N THR A 350 34.02 20.99 4.43
CA THR A 350 34.83 21.13 5.64
C THR A 350 34.04 21.83 6.74
N ALA A 351 33.27 22.85 6.36
CA ALA A 351 32.36 23.55 7.25
C ALA A 351 31.01 22.84 7.44
N GLY A 352 30.64 21.93 6.53
CA GLY A 352 29.33 21.28 6.52
C GLY A 352 28.21 22.23 6.08
N THR A 353 28.49 23.13 5.12
CA THR A 353 27.56 24.21 4.76
C THR A 353 27.34 24.33 3.25
N ALA A 354 26.16 24.83 2.86
CA ALA A 354 25.87 25.29 1.51
C ALA A 354 25.50 26.79 1.50
N TYR A 355 25.75 27.47 0.39
CA TYR A 355 25.41 28.88 0.20
C TYR A 355 24.97 29.13 -1.24
N ILE A 356 23.87 29.87 -1.41
CA ILE A 356 23.41 30.38 -2.71
C ILE A 356 23.81 31.86 -2.80
N LYS A 357 24.58 32.23 -3.83
CA LYS A 357 25.08 33.61 -4.00
C LYS A 357 23.99 34.60 -4.40
N ASP A 358 23.13 34.21 -5.33
CA ASP A 358 22.08 35.06 -5.85
C ASP A 358 20.87 35.06 -4.90
N PRO A 359 20.46 36.21 -4.33
CA PRO A 359 19.33 36.29 -3.40
C PRO A 359 17.96 35.94 -4.01
N ALA A 360 17.83 35.89 -5.34
CA ALA A 360 16.60 35.52 -6.01
C ALA A 360 16.62 34.08 -6.56
N ALA A 361 17.73 33.36 -6.40
CA ALA A 361 17.86 31.97 -6.80
C ALA A 361 17.38 31.01 -5.71
N SER A 362 16.96 29.82 -6.12
CA SER A 362 16.54 28.76 -5.22
C SER A 362 16.81 27.38 -5.82
N VAL A 363 17.07 26.41 -4.94
CA VAL A 363 17.18 25.00 -5.32
C VAL A 363 15.80 24.34 -5.40
N ASP A 364 15.63 23.48 -6.41
CA ASP A 364 14.56 22.50 -6.56
C ASP A 364 15.17 21.13 -6.88
N VAL A 365 14.99 20.19 -5.96
CA VAL A 365 15.55 18.83 -6.04
C VAL A 365 14.50 17.79 -6.44
N GLY A 366 13.33 18.21 -6.93
CA GLY A 366 12.20 17.32 -7.20
C GLY A 366 12.48 16.18 -8.18
N ALA A 367 13.47 16.35 -9.07
CA ALA A 367 13.85 15.39 -10.11
C ALA A 367 15.11 14.55 -9.75
N ILE A 368 15.54 14.58 -8.49
CA ILE A 368 16.73 13.85 -8.00
C ILE A 368 16.52 13.31 -6.58
N ALA A 369 15.70 13.97 -5.76
CA ALA A 369 15.54 13.64 -4.34
C ALA A 369 15.00 12.24 -4.09
N LYS A 370 14.05 11.74 -4.91
CA LYS A 370 13.49 10.39 -4.74
C LYS A 370 14.50 9.32 -5.13
N GLY A 371 15.21 9.51 -6.25
CA GLY A 371 16.30 8.64 -6.66
C GLY A 371 17.40 8.54 -5.60
N HIS A 372 17.80 9.68 -5.03
CA HIS A 372 18.82 9.71 -3.98
C HIS A 372 18.35 9.06 -2.68
N ALA A 373 17.10 9.34 -2.25
CA ALA A 373 16.52 8.68 -1.09
C ALA A 373 16.39 7.16 -1.29
N LEU A 374 16.06 6.71 -2.51
CA LEU A 374 16.00 5.29 -2.86
C LEU A 374 17.36 4.64 -2.62
N ASP A 375 18.46 5.23 -3.11
CA ASP A 375 19.80 4.67 -2.95
C ASP A 375 20.22 4.54 -1.49
N LEU A 376 19.97 5.58 -0.68
CA LEU A 376 20.28 5.58 0.75
C LEU A 376 19.50 4.48 1.48
N ILE A 377 18.19 4.37 1.22
CA ILE A 377 17.35 3.35 1.87
C ILE A 377 17.71 1.94 1.40
N VAL A 378 18.03 1.75 0.12
CA VAL A 378 18.53 0.47 -0.42
C VAL A 378 19.80 0.05 0.29
N ALA A 379 20.75 0.97 0.48
CA ALA A 379 22.00 0.70 1.21
C ALA A 379 21.71 0.31 2.66
N ASP A 380 20.83 1.04 3.35
CA ASP A 380 20.43 0.76 4.74
C ASP A 380 19.75 -0.62 4.87
N LEU A 381 18.83 -0.97 3.96
CA LEU A 381 18.17 -2.27 3.93
C LEU A 381 19.16 -3.42 3.70
N LYS A 382 20.09 -3.26 2.74
CA LYS A 382 21.14 -4.25 2.49
C LYS A 382 22.06 -4.43 3.70
N ASN A 383 22.44 -3.34 4.36
CA ASN A 383 23.22 -3.37 5.60
C ASN A 383 22.46 -4.05 6.76
N ALA A 384 21.14 -3.91 6.79
CA ALA A 384 20.25 -4.63 7.72
C ALA A 384 19.98 -6.09 7.31
N GLY A 385 20.65 -6.59 6.26
CA GLY A 385 20.60 -7.98 5.82
C GLY A 385 19.36 -8.35 5.01
N ALA A 386 18.71 -7.38 4.35
CA ALA A 386 17.73 -7.62 3.30
C ALA A 386 18.45 -7.90 1.98
N GLU A 387 18.31 -9.12 1.45
CA GLU A 387 18.99 -9.52 0.20
C GLU A 387 18.06 -9.43 -1.02
N ASN A 388 16.84 -9.97 -0.89
CA ASN A 388 15.85 -10.08 -1.96
C ASN A 388 14.63 -9.22 -1.63
N PHE A 389 14.60 -8.01 -2.15
CA PHE A 389 13.52 -7.05 -1.91
C PHE A 389 13.31 -6.13 -3.11
N LEU A 390 12.11 -5.56 -3.20
CA LEU A 390 11.77 -4.48 -4.11
C LEU A 390 11.35 -3.28 -3.29
N LEU A 391 11.98 -2.14 -3.55
CA LEU A 391 11.63 -0.86 -2.97
C LEU A 391 11.14 0.07 -4.08
N ASP A 392 9.96 0.65 -3.91
CA ASP A 392 9.34 1.56 -4.87
C ASP A 392 8.99 2.87 -4.16
N LEU A 393 9.63 3.96 -4.56
CA LEU A 393 9.38 5.32 -4.08
C LEU A 393 8.63 6.10 -5.16
N GLY A 394 7.37 5.77 -5.38
CA GLY A 394 6.52 6.52 -6.29
C GLY A 394 6.95 6.44 -7.75
N GLY A 395 7.31 5.24 -8.23
CA GLY A 395 7.80 5.02 -9.59
C GLY A 395 9.32 5.02 -9.73
N ASN A 396 10.05 5.33 -8.67
CA ASN A 396 11.49 5.07 -8.53
C ASN A 396 11.67 3.69 -7.89
N ILE A 397 11.92 2.65 -8.68
CA ILE A 397 11.85 1.25 -8.23
C ILE A 397 13.22 0.61 -8.25
N TYR A 398 13.69 0.04 -7.14
CA TYR A 398 14.88 -0.81 -7.07
C TYR A 398 14.50 -2.27 -6.81
N GLY A 399 15.03 -3.20 -7.61
CA GLY A 399 14.86 -4.65 -7.39
C GLY A 399 16.16 -5.31 -6.96
N SER A 400 16.35 -5.56 -5.66
CA SER A 400 17.52 -6.25 -5.10
C SER A 400 17.42 -7.76 -5.26
N GLY A 401 18.47 -8.40 -5.76
CA GLY A 401 18.53 -9.85 -5.96
C GLY A 401 17.42 -10.37 -6.88
N ILE A 402 16.75 -11.45 -6.47
CA ILE A 402 15.71 -12.11 -7.25
C ILE A 402 14.35 -12.08 -6.57
N ASN A 403 13.29 -12.22 -7.35
CA ASN A 403 11.98 -12.54 -6.83
C ASN A 403 11.98 -14.00 -6.35
N MET A 404 11.99 -14.22 -5.04
CA MET A 404 12.09 -15.56 -4.44
C MET A 404 10.86 -16.45 -4.70
N GLN A 405 9.72 -15.87 -5.11
CA GLN A 405 8.52 -16.63 -5.43
C GLN A 405 8.59 -17.25 -6.84
N SER A 406 9.08 -16.51 -7.83
CA SER A 406 9.30 -17.03 -9.19
C SER A 406 10.69 -17.65 -9.38
N ASN A 407 11.65 -17.33 -8.51
CA ASN A 407 13.08 -17.62 -8.69
C ASN A 407 13.63 -17.02 -10.01
N GLU A 408 13.14 -15.82 -10.34
CA GLU A 408 13.52 -15.03 -11.53
C GLU A 408 13.89 -13.59 -11.11
N LYS A 409 14.43 -12.80 -12.05
CA LYS A 409 14.58 -11.35 -11.90
C LYS A 409 13.24 -10.68 -11.56
N TRP A 410 13.32 -9.51 -10.94
CA TRP A 410 12.14 -8.70 -10.65
C TRP A 410 11.48 -8.22 -11.94
N LYS A 411 10.15 -8.37 -12.00
CA LYS A 411 9.33 -7.90 -13.13
C LYS A 411 8.69 -6.56 -12.74
N ILE A 412 9.04 -5.51 -13.46
CA ILE A 412 8.58 -4.15 -13.24
C ILE A 412 7.72 -3.73 -14.43
N GLY A 413 6.44 -3.46 -14.19
CA GLY A 413 5.54 -2.98 -15.24
C GLY A 413 5.73 -1.49 -15.49
N VAL A 414 5.93 -1.10 -16.74
CA VAL A 414 5.89 0.29 -17.20
C VAL A 414 4.44 0.68 -17.40
N ARG A 415 3.99 1.69 -16.67
CA ARG A 415 2.59 2.17 -16.73
C ARG A 415 2.28 2.75 -18.10
N ASN A 416 1.08 2.46 -18.60
CA ASN A 416 0.56 3.15 -19.78
C ASN A 416 0.33 4.65 -19.47
N PRO A 417 0.97 5.59 -20.19
CA PRO A 417 0.67 7.01 -20.04
C PRO A 417 -0.78 7.38 -20.40
N ASN A 418 -1.43 6.60 -21.28
CA ASN A 418 -2.79 6.84 -21.73
C ASN A 418 -3.82 6.23 -20.77
N LYS A 419 -4.39 7.08 -19.92
CA LYS A 419 -5.41 6.67 -18.93
C LYS A 419 -6.72 6.16 -19.55
N GLU A 420 -6.96 6.42 -20.84
CA GLU A 420 -8.17 5.99 -21.56
C GLU A 420 -8.08 4.56 -22.11
N GLU A 421 -6.88 3.99 -22.16
CA GLU A 421 -6.67 2.63 -22.65
C GLU A 421 -6.96 1.57 -21.57
N GLU A 422 -7.46 0.42 -21.98
CA GLU A 422 -7.77 -0.69 -21.05
C GLU A 422 -6.50 -1.34 -20.47
N GLU A 423 -5.38 -1.27 -21.18
CA GLU A 423 -4.09 -1.83 -20.77
C GLU A 423 -3.36 -0.87 -19.84
N ALA A 424 -3.30 -1.19 -18.54
CA ALA A 424 -2.65 -0.36 -17.53
C ALA A 424 -1.10 -0.41 -17.56
N VAL A 425 -0.54 -1.41 -18.25
CA VAL A 425 0.91 -1.66 -18.35
C VAL A 425 1.24 -1.89 -19.82
N ILE A 426 2.15 -1.08 -20.38
CA ILE A 426 2.55 -1.16 -21.79
C ILE A 426 3.75 -2.07 -22.02
N GLU A 427 4.55 -2.31 -20.98
CA GLU A 427 5.76 -3.12 -21.09
C GLU A 427 6.14 -3.69 -19.72
N VAL A 428 6.89 -4.80 -19.71
CA VAL A 428 7.41 -5.39 -18.48
C VAL A 428 8.92 -5.57 -18.57
N LEU A 429 9.63 -4.90 -17.66
CA LEU A 429 11.08 -4.92 -17.56
C LEU A 429 11.54 -5.95 -16.52
N SER A 430 12.59 -6.70 -16.86
CA SER A 430 13.20 -7.77 -16.06
C SER A 430 14.53 -7.32 -15.48
N VAL A 431 14.55 -6.96 -14.20
CA VAL A 431 15.71 -6.35 -13.56
C VAL A 431 16.17 -7.11 -12.33
N GLN A 432 17.47 -7.06 -12.07
CA GLN A 432 18.09 -7.58 -10.85
C GLN A 432 19.23 -6.64 -10.48
N ASP A 433 19.23 -6.19 -9.23
CA ASP A 433 20.19 -5.25 -8.67
C ASP A 433 20.29 -3.92 -9.45
N MET A 434 19.17 -3.50 -10.04
CA MET A 434 19.03 -2.28 -10.85
C MET A 434 17.76 -1.51 -10.46
N THR A 435 17.73 -0.24 -10.83
CA THR A 435 16.57 0.63 -10.77
C THR A 435 15.80 0.71 -12.07
N VAL A 436 14.50 1.01 -11.96
CA VAL A 436 13.64 1.49 -13.03
C VAL A 436 12.94 2.74 -12.52
N THR A 437 13.20 3.87 -13.17
CA THR A 437 12.59 5.16 -12.81
C THR A 437 11.85 5.74 -14.01
N THR A 438 10.65 6.25 -13.77
CA THR A 438 9.80 6.83 -14.83
C THR A 438 9.51 8.30 -14.55
N SER A 439 9.79 9.16 -15.53
CA SER A 439 9.29 10.55 -15.58
C SER A 439 8.12 10.61 -16.57
N GLY A 440 6.99 11.19 -16.15
CA GLY A 440 5.77 11.25 -16.96
C GLY A 440 5.06 12.59 -16.91
N SER A 441 4.49 13.00 -18.04
CA SER A 441 3.70 14.24 -18.16
C SER A 441 2.41 14.19 -17.32
N TYR A 442 1.88 12.99 -17.09
CA TYR A 442 0.58 12.74 -16.47
C TYR A 442 0.59 12.72 -14.93
N GLU A 443 1.75 12.90 -14.29
CA GLU A 443 1.89 12.82 -12.84
C GLU A 443 1.42 14.11 -12.14
N ARG A 444 2.07 15.23 -12.45
CA ARG A 444 1.78 16.56 -11.89
C ARG A 444 1.53 17.52 -13.04
N SER A 445 0.27 17.62 -13.47
CA SER A 445 -0.18 18.47 -14.57
C SER A 445 -1.45 19.25 -14.23
N TYR A 446 -1.74 20.26 -15.05
CA TYR A 446 -2.99 21.02 -15.04
C TYR A 446 -3.35 21.47 -16.46
N THR A 447 -4.63 21.81 -16.67
CA THR A 447 -5.13 22.25 -17.96
C THR A 447 -5.36 23.76 -17.97
N HIS A 448 -4.87 24.43 -19.00
CA HIS A 448 -5.16 25.84 -19.28
C HIS A 448 -5.51 25.99 -20.76
N GLU A 449 -6.65 26.64 -21.05
CA GLU A 449 -7.18 26.83 -22.42
C GLU A 449 -7.23 25.53 -23.27
N GLY A 450 -7.50 24.39 -22.64
CA GLY A 450 -7.59 23.09 -23.31
C GLY A 450 -6.23 22.44 -23.63
N LYS A 451 -5.11 23.04 -23.21
CA LYS A 451 -3.77 22.44 -23.29
C LYS A 451 -3.31 21.99 -21.89
N GLU A 452 -2.64 20.85 -21.84
CA GLU A 452 -2.06 20.30 -20.61
C GLU A 452 -0.63 20.82 -20.41
N TYR A 453 -0.31 21.22 -19.18
CA TYR A 453 1.01 21.70 -18.75
C TYR A 453 1.46 20.88 -17.54
N HIS A 454 2.68 20.35 -17.59
CA HIS A 454 3.23 19.46 -16.56
C HIS A 454 4.51 19.99 -15.94
N HIS A 455 4.91 19.39 -14.81
CA HIS A 455 6.04 19.82 -13.99
C HIS A 455 7.46 19.62 -14.58
N LEU A 456 7.62 18.83 -15.65
CA LEU A 456 8.94 18.60 -16.28
C LEU A 456 9.28 19.78 -17.21
N ILE A 457 9.98 20.78 -16.69
CA ILE A 457 10.33 22.03 -17.38
C ILE A 457 11.68 21.90 -18.08
N ASP A 458 11.76 22.29 -19.36
CA ASP A 458 13.03 22.35 -20.10
C ASP A 458 13.80 23.64 -19.73
N PRO A 459 15.02 23.56 -19.15
CA PRO A 459 15.83 24.74 -18.84
C PRO A 459 16.10 25.63 -20.06
N ALA A 460 16.11 25.09 -21.28
CA ALA A 460 16.36 25.84 -22.50
C ALA A 460 15.15 26.64 -22.99
N THR A 461 13.93 26.14 -22.73
CA THR A 461 12.70 26.80 -23.19
C THR A 461 11.97 27.52 -22.07
N LEU A 462 12.20 27.15 -20.81
CA LEU A 462 11.47 27.57 -19.61
C LEU A 462 10.01 27.09 -19.57
N HIS A 463 9.61 26.22 -20.49
CA HIS A 463 8.28 25.62 -20.60
C HIS A 463 8.33 24.10 -20.38
N PRO A 464 7.18 23.46 -20.07
CA PRO A 464 7.08 22.01 -20.03
C PRO A 464 7.52 21.37 -21.35
N GLY A 465 8.27 20.26 -21.28
CA GLY A 465 8.64 19.46 -22.45
C GLY A 465 7.42 18.98 -23.25
N THR A 466 7.55 18.76 -24.56
CA THR A 466 6.40 18.45 -25.43
C THR A 466 6.59 17.22 -26.32
N ILE A 467 7.68 16.47 -26.13
CA ILE A 467 8.06 15.37 -27.03
C ILE A 467 7.51 14.03 -26.55
N TYR A 468 7.57 13.78 -25.24
CA TYR A 468 7.18 12.49 -24.64
C TYR A 468 6.02 12.62 -23.66
N LYS A 469 5.25 11.54 -23.53
CA LYS A 469 4.31 11.31 -22.43
C LYS A 469 5.00 10.65 -21.23
N SER A 470 5.98 9.78 -21.50
CA SER A 470 6.78 9.15 -20.46
C SER A 470 8.13 8.68 -20.97
N VAL A 471 9.11 8.69 -20.08
CA VAL A 471 10.40 8.05 -20.26
C VAL A 471 10.68 7.18 -19.04
N SER A 472 10.99 5.90 -19.26
CA SER A 472 11.40 4.95 -18.22
C SER A 472 12.85 4.57 -18.41
N VAL A 473 13.67 4.79 -17.40
CA VAL A 473 15.12 4.55 -17.42
C VAL A 473 15.46 3.38 -16.51
N ILE A 474 16.27 2.47 -17.03
CA ILE A 474 16.90 1.40 -16.27
C ILE A 474 18.33 1.85 -15.95
N SER A 475 18.73 1.79 -14.69
CA SER A 475 20.07 2.22 -14.26
C SER A 475 20.60 1.40 -13.07
N PRO A 476 21.91 1.42 -12.78
CA PRO A 476 22.46 0.73 -11.60
C PRO A 476 22.03 1.37 -10.27
N ASP A 477 21.88 2.69 -10.27
CA ASP A 477 21.53 3.51 -9.10
C ASP A 477 20.30 4.39 -9.38
N GLY A 478 19.53 4.66 -8.33
CA GLY A 478 18.28 5.41 -8.38
C GLY A 478 18.49 6.89 -8.61
N SER A 479 19.56 7.46 -8.06
CA SER A 479 19.98 8.84 -8.24
C SER A 479 20.09 9.21 -9.72
N TRP A 480 20.95 8.51 -10.47
CA TRP A 480 21.06 8.72 -11.92
C TRP A 480 19.83 8.26 -12.67
N GLY A 481 19.09 7.25 -12.18
CA GLY A 481 17.81 6.86 -12.78
C GLY A 481 16.80 8.01 -12.84
N ASP A 482 16.62 8.75 -11.74
CA ASP A 482 15.68 9.89 -11.60
C ASP A 482 16.17 11.13 -12.38
N ILE A 483 17.47 11.39 -12.34
CA ILE A 483 18.13 12.45 -13.12
C ILE A 483 17.94 12.20 -14.62
N LEU A 484 18.29 10.99 -15.08
CA LEU A 484 18.29 10.66 -16.51
C LEU A 484 16.88 10.48 -17.05
N SER A 485 15.92 9.99 -16.27
CA SER A 485 14.53 9.92 -16.73
C SER A 485 13.99 11.32 -17.04
N THR A 486 14.37 12.32 -16.27
CA THR A 486 14.01 13.72 -16.54
C THR A 486 14.83 14.33 -17.68
N ALA A 487 16.15 14.13 -17.70
CA ALA A 487 17.01 14.64 -18.77
C ALA A 487 16.61 14.10 -20.16
N PHE A 488 16.37 12.79 -20.25
CA PHE A 488 15.96 12.13 -21.48
C PHE A 488 14.54 12.51 -21.90
N PHE A 489 13.64 12.78 -20.95
CA PHE A 489 12.32 13.34 -21.25
C PHE A 489 12.41 14.70 -21.97
N LEU A 490 13.48 15.45 -21.76
CA LEU A 490 13.70 16.77 -22.36
C LEU A 490 14.64 16.73 -23.57
N THR A 491 15.08 15.53 -23.98
CA THR A 491 16.00 15.32 -25.09
C THR A 491 15.25 15.12 -26.41
N GLU A 492 15.83 15.59 -27.52
CA GLU A 492 15.24 15.39 -28.85
C GLU A 492 15.34 13.94 -29.31
N VAL A 493 14.32 13.46 -30.05
CA VAL A 493 14.21 12.06 -30.49
C VAL A 493 15.46 11.57 -31.23
N ASP A 494 16.01 12.40 -32.12
CA ASP A 494 17.17 12.06 -32.96
C ASP A 494 18.47 11.90 -32.16
N SER A 495 18.50 12.30 -30.89
CA SER A 495 19.69 12.27 -30.03
C SER A 495 19.65 11.16 -28.96
N ILE A 496 18.55 10.41 -28.83
CA ILE A 496 18.37 9.42 -27.75
C ILE A 496 19.53 8.43 -27.66
N ASP A 497 19.86 7.71 -28.73
CA ASP A 497 20.89 6.66 -28.68
C ASP A 497 22.27 7.23 -28.31
N ALA A 498 22.58 8.41 -28.83
CA ALA A 498 23.83 9.11 -28.53
C ALA A 498 23.89 9.56 -27.06
N GLU A 499 22.78 9.99 -26.47
CA GLU A 499 22.72 10.43 -25.08
C GLU A 499 22.70 9.25 -24.10
N VAL A 500 21.90 8.21 -24.38
CA VAL A 500 21.82 7.00 -23.53
C VAL A 500 23.17 6.28 -23.47
N SER A 501 23.85 6.12 -24.62
CA SER A 501 25.13 5.40 -24.71
C SER A 501 26.31 6.08 -23.98
N ARG A 502 26.14 7.31 -23.49
CA ARG A 502 27.13 7.99 -22.63
C ARG A 502 27.19 7.40 -21.22
N PHE A 503 26.12 6.72 -20.79
CA PHE A 503 25.98 6.19 -19.44
C PHE A 503 26.08 4.67 -19.46
N GLU A 504 27.00 4.12 -18.65
CA GLU A 504 27.25 2.69 -18.61
C GLU A 504 26.09 1.95 -17.94
N ASN A 505 25.62 0.86 -18.56
CA ASN A 505 24.52 0.02 -18.05
C ASN A 505 23.20 0.81 -17.87
N VAL A 506 22.98 1.84 -18.69
CA VAL A 506 21.73 2.59 -18.75
C VAL A 506 20.99 2.27 -20.04
N GLU A 507 19.69 2.02 -19.93
CA GLU A 507 18.78 1.85 -21.07
C GLU A 507 17.49 2.61 -20.82
N ALA A 508 16.76 2.97 -21.87
CA ALA A 508 15.55 3.77 -21.74
C ALA A 508 14.45 3.37 -22.73
N LEU A 509 13.20 3.45 -22.26
CA LEU A 509 11.97 3.29 -23.02
C LEU A 509 11.22 4.63 -23.04
N PHE A 510 10.84 5.09 -24.22
CA PHE A 510 10.18 6.36 -24.47
C PHE A 510 8.82 6.12 -25.10
N ILE A 511 7.83 6.90 -24.67
CA ILE A 511 6.51 6.98 -25.31
C ILE A 511 6.28 8.42 -25.72
N THR A 512 6.18 8.66 -27.02
CA THR A 512 5.98 10.01 -27.57
C THR A 512 4.56 10.52 -27.32
N VAL A 513 4.34 11.82 -27.54
CA VAL A 513 2.98 12.41 -27.52
C VAL A 513 2.05 11.81 -28.58
N ASP A 514 2.59 11.24 -29.65
CA ASP A 514 1.86 10.55 -30.72
C ASP A 514 1.69 9.04 -30.47
N ASP A 515 1.98 8.56 -29.26
CA ASP A 515 1.89 7.16 -28.84
C ASP A 515 2.87 6.22 -29.56
N GLU A 516 3.94 6.78 -30.13
CA GLU A 516 5.03 6.00 -30.70
C GLU A 516 5.99 5.54 -29.61
N ARG A 517 6.39 4.27 -29.68
CA ARG A 517 7.42 3.69 -28.84
C ARG A 517 8.78 3.92 -29.47
N VAL A 518 9.69 4.51 -28.70
CA VAL A 518 11.12 4.62 -29.02
C VAL A 518 11.91 3.98 -27.89
N GLU A 519 13.00 3.28 -28.21
CA GLU A 519 13.81 2.57 -27.23
C GLU A 519 15.29 2.67 -27.57
N SER A 520 16.15 2.63 -26.55
CA SER A 520 17.59 2.54 -26.74
C SER A 520 18.00 1.14 -27.24
N GLU A 521 19.12 1.06 -27.97
CA GLU A 521 19.59 -0.17 -28.61
C GLU A 521 19.70 -1.40 -27.68
N GLY A 522 20.06 -1.22 -26.41
CA GLY A 522 20.27 -2.31 -25.46
C GLY A 522 19.04 -2.68 -24.63
N LEU A 523 17.92 -1.96 -24.76
CA LEU A 523 16.71 -2.18 -23.95
C LEU A 523 16.19 -3.62 -24.07
N GLY A 524 16.35 -4.25 -25.23
CA GLY A 524 15.91 -5.61 -25.51
C GLY A 524 16.41 -6.68 -24.54
N VAL A 525 17.51 -6.45 -23.82
CA VAL A 525 18.03 -7.36 -22.78
C VAL A 525 17.13 -7.42 -21.54
N TYR A 526 16.34 -6.37 -21.31
CA TYR A 526 15.47 -6.22 -20.15
C TYR A 526 14.00 -6.52 -20.46
N LEU A 527 13.61 -6.56 -21.73
CA LEU A 527 12.24 -6.87 -22.14
C LEU A 527 11.90 -8.34 -21.85
N ILE A 528 10.68 -8.57 -21.38
CA ILE A 528 10.11 -9.91 -21.28
C ILE A 528 9.12 -10.06 -22.44
N GLU A 529 9.26 -11.10 -23.26
CA GLU A 529 8.21 -11.42 -24.24
C GLU A 529 6.88 -11.66 -23.49
N PRO A 530 5.80 -10.95 -23.83
CA PRO A 530 4.54 -10.97 -23.09
C PRO A 530 3.85 -12.34 -23.01
#